data_AF-A0A6M1NS27-F1
#
_entry.id   AF-A0A6M1NS27-F1
#
_cell.length_a   1.000
_cell.length_b   1.000
_cell.length_c   1.000
_cell.angle_alpha   90.00
_cell.angle_beta   90.00
_cell.angle_gamma   90.00
#
_symmetry.space_group_name_H-M   'P 1'
#
loop_
_entity.id
_entity.type
_entity.pdbx_description
1 polymer ?
#
loop_
_entity_poly.entity_id
_entity_poly.type
_entity_poly.pdbx_seq_one_letter_code
_entity_poly.pdbx_strand_id
1 'polypeptide(L)'
;MENSKSKMEILPLQELEKLGLYKDGDLKLRPQDIESLLSGRRTDMVSLKEIQIEGIEIDKLDAKLSLYRDEKDNITLQIHPIYNKPQKHPLLTNEETEALISGEVNVMSKIHKTRDDQIIPINIEYDKQTKDFVSYDPSRLPQIIEVNGIPLSSQQQEDFRKGKLIELQDGTRLQHSATDSQGILSDRKRLILSVLIDGGLSYLIFRELKNLRDNRHDQSEGLTKNYNETLAKLILENKENVDKQTTVKDYHAQMNNSTPSDSYRYPSR
;
A
#
# COMPACT_ATOMS: atom_id res chain seq x y z
N MET A 1 -0.28 22.43 12.68
CA MET A 1 0.68 21.88 13.67
C MET A 1 0.12 20.67 14.43
N GLU A 2 -1.19 20.56 14.64
CA GLU A 2 -1.84 19.43 15.36
C GLU A 2 -1.66 18.06 14.67
N ASN A 3 -1.65 18.01 13.33
CA ASN A 3 -1.57 16.74 12.59
C ASN A 3 -0.22 16.00 12.73
N SER A 4 0.89 16.72 12.94
CA SER A 4 2.24 16.13 13.03
C SER A 4 2.45 15.37 14.34
N LYS A 5 1.89 15.83 15.46
CA LYS A 5 1.95 15.12 16.75
C LYS A 5 1.25 13.75 16.68
N SER A 6 0.07 13.68 16.05
CA SER A 6 -0.69 12.43 15.98
C SER A 6 -0.10 11.38 15.02
N LYS A 7 0.66 11.79 13.99
CA LYS A 7 1.39 10.86 13.12
C LYS A 7 2.56 10.19 13.85
N MET A 8 3.23 10.92 14.74
CA MET A 8 4.37 10.39 15.50
C MET A 8 3.96 9.39 16.58
N GLU A 9 2.73 9.46 17.11
CA GLU A 9 2.20 8.50 18.09
C GLU A 9 2.01 7.09 17.53
N ILE A 10 1.86 6.95 16.21
CA ILE A 10 1.61 5.66 15.54
C ILE A 10 2.92 5.03 15.04
N LEU A 11 3.97 5.82 14.81
CA LEU A 11 5.23 5.29 14.29
C LEU A 11 6.08 4.70 15.43
N PRO A 12 6.71 3.52 15.25
CA PRO A 12 7.61 2.94 16.24
C PRO A 12 8.96 3.68 16.24
N LEU A 13 9.00 4.87 16.85
CA LEU A 13 10.15 5.80 16.78
C LEU A 13 11.46 5.18 17.28
N GLN A 14 11.41 4.35 18.32
CA GLN A 14 12.58 3.65 18.85
C GLN A 14 13.17 2.65 17.84
N GLU A 15 12.33 1.97 17.06
CA GLU A 15 12.79 1.05 16.01
C GLU A 15 13.35 1.83 14.81
N LEU A 16 12.68 2.92 14.43
CA LEU A 16 13.15 3.80 13.36
C LEU A 16 14.50 4.44 13.70
N GLU A 17 14.75 4.81 14.96
CA GLU A 17 16.05 5.33 15.42
C GLU A 17 17.16 4.29 15.27
N LYS A 18 16.92 3.04 15.67
CA LYS A 18 17.89 1.93 15.49
C LYS A 18 18.25 1.65 14.03
N LEU A 19 17.41 2.07 13.09
CA LEU A 19 17.63 1.92 11.65
C LEU A 19 18.19 3.20 10.99
N GLY A 20 18.53 4.22 11.77
CA GLY A 20 19.01 5.51 11.27
C GLY A 20 17.93 6.34 10.56
N LEU A 21 16.65 6.01 10.76
CA LEU A 21 15.51 6.66 10.11
C LEU A 21 14.86 7.74 10.97
N TYR A 22 15.25 7.86 12.23
CA TYR A 22 14.76 8.89 13.14
C TYR A 22 15.90 9.36 14.04
N LYS A 23 16.10 10.68 14.16
CA LYS A 23 17.11 11.27 15.05
C LYS A 23 16.75 12.71 15.39
N ASP A 24 16.87 13.09 16.66
CA ASP A 24 16.67 14.48 17.15
C ASP A 24 15.33 15.10 16.74
N GLY A 25 14.27 14.28 16.69
CA GLY A 25 12.93 14.73 16.27
C GLY A 25 12.70 14.75 14.76
N ASP A 26 13.73 14.45 13.96
CA ASP A 26 13.67 14.45 12.50
C ASP A 26 13.53 13.04 11.95
N LEU A 27 12.52 12.84 11.09
CA LEU A 27 12.21 11.57 10.46
C LEU A 27 12.79 11.55 9.04
N LYS A 28 13.73 10.64 8.78
CA LYS A 28 14.44 10.49 7.51
C LYS A 28 13.68 9.60 6.51
N LEU A 29 12.37 9.77 6.43
CA LEU A 29 11.50 9.12 5.46
C LEU A 29 10.84 10.17 4.58
N ARG A 30 10.60 9.83 3.31
CA ARG A 30 9.82 10.70 2.43
C ARG A 30 8.37 10.73 2.93
N PRO A 31 7.63 11.84 2.75
CA PRO A 31 6.23 11.93 3.16
C PRO A 31 5.37 10.77 2.64
N GLN A 32 5.61 10.34 1.40
CA GLN A 32 4.89 9.22 0.79
C GLN A 32 5.17 7.89 1.52
N ASP A 33 6.40 7.63 1.95
CA ASP A 33 6.74 6.41 2.68
C ASP A 33 6.09 6.38 4.06
N ILE A 34 6.01 7.53 4.74
CA ILE A 34 5.29 7.67 6.01
C ILE A 34 3.81 7.34 5.81
N GLU A 35 3.20 7.87 4.76
CA GLU A 35 1.81 7.58 4.43
C GLU A 35 1.59 6.12 4.06
N SER A 36 2.51 5.48 3.34
CA SER A 36 2.48 4.05 3.07
C SER A 36 2.47 3.24 4.35
N LEU A 37 3.42 3.52 5.27
CA LEU A 37 3.52 2.84 6.57
C LEU A 37 2.24 2.99 7.38
N LEU A 38 1.80 4.24 7.54
CA LEU A 38 0.57 4.54 8.27
C LEU A 38 -0.64 3.90 7.60
N SER A 39 -0.58 3.53 6.31
CA SER A 39 -1.66 2.86 5.57
C SER A 39 -1.56 1.34 5.61
N GLY A 40 -0.60 0.77 6.33
CA GLY A 40 -0.37 -0.67 6.32
C GLY A 40 0.21 -1.17 4.99
N ARG A 41 0.72 -0.27 4.15
CA ARG A 41 1.42 -0.60 2.90
C ARG A 41 2.92 -0.68 3.11
N ARG A 42 3.61 -1.35 2.18
CA ARG A 42 5.07 -1.27 2.09
C ARG A 42 5.49 0.11 1.58
N THR A 43 6.61 0.63 2.06
CA THR A 43 7.27 1.82 1.49
C THR A 43 7.87 1.53 0.12
N ASP A 44 8.38 2.55 -0.58
CA ASP A 44 9.41 2.27 -1.58
C ASP A 44 10.72 1.84 -0.91
N MET A 45 11.77 1.59 -1.70
CA MET A 45 13.08 1.27 -1.18
C MET A 45 13.62 2.43 -0.33
N VAL A 46 13.88 2.14 0.95
CA VAL A 46 14.48 3.04 1.91
C VAL A 46 15.92 2.58 2.17
N SER A 47 16.81 3.56 2.31
CA SER A 47 18.21 3.30 2.63
C SER A 47 18.44 3.44 4.13
N LEU A 48 18.60 2.30 4.80
CA LEU A 48 18.94 2.21 6.21
C LEU A 48 20.46 2.37 6.35
N LYS A 49 20.92 3.13 7.33
CA LYS A 49 22.34 3.44 7.53
C LYS A 49 22.73 3.30 8.98
N GLU A 50 24.01 2.98 9.23
CA GLU A 50 24.59 2.92 10.57
C GLU A 50 23.76 2.03 11.52
N ILE A 51 23.28 0.89 11.00
CA ILE A 51 22.38 0.01 11.73
C ILE A 51 23.19 -0.74 12.78
N GLN A 52 22.71 -0.70 14.02
CA GLN A 52 23.30 -1.43 15.14
C GLN A 52 22.32 -2.48 15.64
N ILE A 53 22.59 -3.75 15.34
CA ILE A 53 21.77 -4.89 15.80
C ILE A 53 22.69 -5.90 16.47
N GLU A 54 22.49 -6.12 17.77
CA GLU A 54 23.15 -7.20 18.53
C GLU A 54 24.69 -7.22 18.41
N GLY A 55 25.33 -6.05 18.31
CA GLY A 55 26.79 -5.91 18.18
C GLY A 55 27.31 -6.05 16.75
N ILE A 56 26.42 -6.22 15.76
CA ILE A 56 26.74 -6.15 14.33
C ILE A 56 26.44 -4.73 13.86
N GLU A 57 27.45 -4.11 13.26
CA GLU A 57 27.34 -2.83 12.57
C GLU A 57 27.13 -3.09 11.08
N ILE A 58 26.03 -2.57 10.53
CA ILE A 58 25.74 -2.63 9.09
C ILE A 58 25.73 -1.19 8.58
N ASP A 59 26.76 -0.85 7.79
CA ASP A 59 26.93 0.50 7.23
C ASP A 59 25.70 0.96 6.45
N LYS A 60 25.15 0.06 5.63
CA LYS A 60 24.03 0.35 4.75
C LYS A 60 23.23 -0.91 4.40
N LEU A 61 21.90 -0.79 4.46
CA LEU A 61 20.96 -1.80 3.94
C LEU A 61 19.84 -1.09 3.19
N ASP A 62 19.62 -1.47 1.93
CA ASP A 62 18.45 -1.00 1.19
C ASP A 62 17.31 -2.02 1.39
N ALA A 63 16.17 -1.55 1.90
CA ALA A 63 15.00 -2.38 2.21
C ALA A 63 13.69 -1.61 2.03
N LYS A 64 12.58 -2.33 1.81
CA LYS A 64 11.24 -1.78 2.01
C LYS A 64 10.82 -1.98 3.47
N LEU A 65 9.91 -1.15 3.95
CA LEU A 65 9.40 -1.21 5.31
C LEU A 65 7.89 -1.37 5.31
N SER A 66 7.33 -2.03 6.32
CA SER A 66 5.90 -2.01 6.61
C SER A 66 5.65 -1.98 8.11
N LEU A 67 4.46 -1.57 8.53
CA LEU A 67 4.03 -1.73 9.91
C LEU A 67 3.20 -3.00 10.05
N TYR A 68 3.44 -3.72 11.14
CA TYR A 68 2.61 -4.82 11.58
C TYR A 68 1.94 -4.47 12.90
N ARG A 69 0.64 -4.73 13.00
CA ARG A 69 -0.14 -4.49 14.22
C ARG A 69 -0.69 -5.81 14.74
N ASP A 70 -0.28 -6.19 15.94
CA ASP A 70 -0.73 -7.43 16.55
C ASP A 70 -2.14 -7.32 17.15
N GLU A 71 -2.64 -8.41 17.71
CA GLU A 71 -3.95 -8.51 18.38
C GLU A 71 -4.15 -7.55 19.54
N LYS A 72 -3.05 -7.10 20.14
CA LYS A 72 -3.04 -6.21 21.31
C LYS A 72 -2.77 -4.77 20.90
N ASP A 73 -2.88 -4.47 19.61
CA ASP A 73 -2.65 -3.16 19.02
C ASP A 73 -1.18 -2.70 19.04
N ASN A 74 -0.24 -3.60 19.35
CA ASN A 74 1.18 -3.27 19.33
C ASN A 74 1.65 -3.15 17.88
N ILE A 75 2.32 -2.05 17.58
CA ILE A 75 2.88 -1.76 16.26
C ILE A 75 4.36 -2.18 16.26
N THR A 76 4.76 -2.95 15.26
CA THR A 76 6.15 -3.35 15.03
C THR A 76 6.56 -3.00 13.60
N LEU A 77 7.80 -2.58 13.40
CA LEU A 77 8.36 -2.30 12.09
C LEU A 77 8.87 -3.61 11.47
N GLN A 78 8.45 -3.88 10.24
CA GLN A 78 8.97 -4.99 9.44
C GLN A 78 9.92 -4.47 8.37
N ILE A 79 11.06 -5.14 8.26
CA ILE A 79 12.10 -4.85 7.27
C ILE A 79 12.04 -5.94 6.19
N HIS A 80 11.89 -5.52 4.93
CA HIS A 80 11.83 -6.38 3.76
C HIS A 80 13.09 -6.14 2.92
N PRO A 81 14.18 -6.89 3.16
CA PRO A 81 15.45 -6.69 2.46
C PRO A 81 15.36 -7.16 1.01
N ILE A 82 16.39 -6.82 0.22
CA ILE A 82 16.56 -7.36 -1.12
C ILE A 82 17.17 -8.76 -1.02
N TYR A 83 16.40 -9.79 -1.34
CA TYR A 83 16.90 -11.16 -1.35
C TYR A 83 17.73 -11.46 -2.61
N ASN A 84 18.72 -12.34 -2.46
CA ASN A 84 19.54 -12.79 -3.59
C ASN A 84 18.71 -13.62 -4.58
N LYS A 85 17.78 -14.44 -4.07
CA LYS A 85 16.86 -15.27 -4.85
C LYS A 85 15.41 -15.06 -4.38
N PRO A 86 14.42 -15.25 -5.26
CA PRO A 86 13.01 -15.22 -4.88
C PRO A 86 12.73 -16.13 -3.69
N GLN A 87 12.05 -15.60 -2.67
CA GLN A 87 11.63 -16.39 -1.51
C GLN A 87 10.45 -17.28 -1.86
N LYS A 88 10.34 -18.48 -1.25
CA LYS A 88 9.18 -19.35 -1.49
C LYS A 88 7.98 -18.88 -0.66
N HIS A 89 6.83 -18.70 -1.31
CA HIS A 89 5.55 -18.52 -0.61
C HIS A 89 4.84 -19.87 -0.48
N PRO A 90 4.41 -20.33 0.70
CA PRO A 90 3.93 -21.70 0.89
C PRO A 90 2.53 -21.96 0.33
N LEU A 91 1.79 -20.91 -0.01
CA LEU A 91 0.48 -21.05 -0.66
C LEU A 91 0.58 -21.08 -2.19
N LEU A 92 1.78 -20.94 -2.75
CA LEU A 92 2.04 -21.02 -4.18
C LEU A 92 2.69 -22.36 -4.53
N THR A 93 2.27 -22.94 -5.65
CA THR A 93 3.04 -23.99 -6.33
C THR A 93 4.27 -23.40 -7.02
N ASN A 94 5.15 -24.25 -7.54
CA ASN A 94 6.30 -23.78 -8.29
C ASN A 94 5.88 -23.07 -9.58
N GLU A 95 4.89 -23.62 -10.29
CA GLU A 95 4.37 -23.05 -11.54
C GLU A 95 3.74 -21.67 -11.30
N GLU A 96 2.96 -21.52 -10.23
CA GLU A 96 2.35 -20.23 -9.86
C GLU A 96 3.40 -19.20 -9.41
N THR A 97 4.43 -19.68 -8.71
CA THR A 97 5.58 -18.86 -8.32
C THR A 97 6.29 -18.34 -9.57
N GLU A 98 6.56 -19.20 -10.55
CA GLU A 98 7.18 -18.83 -11.82
C GLU A 98 6.32 -17.85 -12.63
N ALA A 99 5.00 -18.06 -12.69
CA ALA A 99 4.06 -17.17 -13.38
C ALA A 99 4.03 -15.75 -12.78
N LEU A 100 4.09 -15.63 -11.45
CA LEU A 100 4.19 -14.33 -10.77
C LEU A 100 5.56 -13.66 -10.97
N ILE A 101 6.64 -14.45 -10.94
CA ILE A 101 8.01 -13.93 -11.14
C ILE A 101 8.20 -13.43 -12.57
N SER A 102 7.74 -14.19 -13.56
CA SER A 102 7.82 -13.84 -14.99
C SER A 102 6.95 -12.63 -15.34
N GLY A 103 5.89 -12.38 -14.56
CA GLY A 103 4.86 -11.38 -14.86
C GLY A 103 3.80 -11.87 -15.83
N GLU A 104 3.75 -13.18 -16.13
CA GLU A 104 2.62 -13.78 -16.86
C GLU A 104 1.30 -13.53 -16.11
N VAL A 105 1.36 -13.57 -14.79
CA VAL A 105 0.27 -13.12 -13.92
C VAL A 105 0.78 -12.12 -12.89
N ASN A 106 -0.02 -11.09 -12.62
CA ASN A 106 0.33 -10.05 -11.66
C ASN A 106 -0.12 -10.34 -10.23
N VAL A 107 -1.20 -11.11 -10.06
CA VAL A 107 -1.84 -11.40 -8.77
C VAL A 107 -2.39 -12.82 -8.80
N MET A 108 -2.10 -13.60 -7.75
CA MET A 108 -2.68 -14.92 -7.53
C MET A 108 -3.63 -14.89 -6.34
N SER A 109 -4.89 -15.30 -6.55
CA SER A 109 -5.86 -15.46 -5.46
C SER A 109 -5.76 -16.87 -4.86
N LYS A 110 -5.68 -16.93 -3.54
CA LYS A 110 -5.67 -18.16 -2.74
C LYS A 110 -6.69 -18.08 -1.62
N ILE A 111 -6.99 -19.23 -1.04
CA ILE A 111 -7.78 -19.33 0.18
C ILE A 111 -6.82 -19.69 1.33
N HIS A 112 -6.94 -19.00 2.44
CA HIS A 112 -6.13 -19.22 3.62
C HIS A 112 -7.00 -19.53 4.84
N LYS A 113 -6.59 -20.52 5.64
CA LYS A 113 -7.21 -20.81 6.93
C LYS A 113 -6.40 -20.11 8.02
N THR A 114 -6.99 -19.09 8.63
CA THR A 114 -6.41 -18.34 9.75
C THR A 114 -6.26 -19.22 10.99
N ARG A 115 -5.56 -18.72 12.02
CA ARG A 115 -5.41 -19.40 13.31
C ARG A 115 -6.74 -19.63 14.02
N ASP A 116 -7.71 -18.74 13.80
CA ASP A 116 -9.06 -18.82 14.36
C ASP A 116 -10.00 -19.69 13.49
N ASP A 117 -9.43 -20.54 12.63
CA ASP A 117 -10.14 -21.43 11.72
C ASP A 117 -11.05 -20.72 10.68
N GLN A 118 -10.98 -19.39 10.57
CA GLN A 118 -11.68 -18.65 9.52
C GLN A 118 -10.99 -18.85 8.17
N ILE A 119 -11.81 -19.02 7.13
CA ILE A 119 -11.36 -19.17 5.74
C ILE A 119 -11.49 -17.81 5.05
N ILE A 120 -10.37 -17.22 4.67
CA ILE A 120 -10.32 -15.91 4.03
C ILE A 120 -9.67 -15.98 2.63
N PRO A 121 -10.13 -15.16 1.67
CA PRO A 121 -9.39 -14.96 0.43
C PRO A 121 -8.12 -14.16 0.71
N ILE A 122 -7.05 -14.52 0.03
CA ILE A 122 -5.82 -13.74 0.00
C ILE A 122 -5.37 -13.55 -1.45
N ASN A 123 -4.78 -12.41 -1.73
CA ASN A 123 -4.14 -12.12 -3.00
C ASN A 123 -2.63 -12.02 -2.78
N ILE A 124 -1.86 -12.62 -3.69
CA ILE A 124 -0.40 -12.71 -3.60
C ILE A 124 0.21 -12.05 -4.83
N GLU A 125 1.18 -11.15 -4.61
CA GLU A 125 1.91 -10.42 -5.62
C GLU A 125 3.42 -10.63 -5.46
N TYR A 126 4.17 -10.63 -6.56
CA TYR A 126 5.63 -10.67 -6.50
C TYR A 126 6.23 -9.27 -6.53
N ASP A 127 7.01 -8.93 -5.51
CA ASP A 127 7.80 -7.71 -5.43
C ASP A 127 9.16 -7.93 -6.07
N LYS A 128 9.31 -7.45 -7.31
CA LYS A 128 10.57 -7.57 -8.07
C LYS A 128 11.75 -6.87 -7.40
N GLN A 129 11.53 -5.84 -6.57
CA GLN A 129 12.62 -5.09 -5.93
C GLN A 129 13.21 -5.86 -4.76
N THR A 130 12.38 -6.48 -3.93
CA THR A 130 12.83 -7.27 -2.77
C THR A 130 13.04 -8.74 -3.11
N LYS A 131 12.52 -9.22 -4.26
CA LYS A 131 12.40 -10.64 -4.61
C LYS A 131 11.63 -11.44 -3.56
N ASP A 132 10.54 -10.86 -3.10
CA ASP A 132 9.67 -11.41 -2.07
C ASP A 132 8.20 -11.39 -2.53
N PHE A 133 7.35 -12.14 -1.85
CA PHE A 133 5.91 -12.19 -2.13
C PHE A 133 5.13 -11.40 -1.09
N VAL A 134 4.19 -10.58 -1.55
CA VAL A 134 3.34 -9.74 -0.71
C VAL A 134 1.92 -10.27 -0.78
N SER A 135 1.32 -10.49 0.39
CA SER A 135 -0.03 -11.00 0.51
C SER A 135 -0.95 -9.96 1.15
N TYR A 136 -2.19 -9.87 0.69
CA TYR A 136 -3.21 -9.02 1.27
C TYR A 136 -4.60 -9.67 1.18
N ASP A 137 -5.49 -9.30 2.10
CA ASP A 137 -6.89 -9.69 2.05
C ASP A 137 -7.69 -8.63 1.26
N PRO A 138 -8.29 -8.98 0.12
CA PRO A 138 -9.04 -8.03 -0.70
C PRO A 138 -10.28 -7.47 0.00
N SER A 139 -10.83 -8.16 1.01
CA SER A 139 -12.00 -7.69 1.77
C SER A 139 -11.67 -6.52 2.71
N ARG A 140 -10.40 -6.36 3.08
CA ARG A 140 -9.89 -5.29 3.95
C ARG A 140 -9.54 -4.01 3.20
N LEU A 141 -9.64 -4.01 1.87
CA LEU A 141 -9.42 -2.82 1.07
C LEU A 141 -10.63 -1.87 1.16
N PRO A 142 -10.38 -0.54 1.18
CA PRO A 142 -11.46 0.42 1.26
C PRO A 142 -12.30 0.36 -0.01
N GLN A 143 -13.60 0.63 0.13
CA GLN A 143 -14.50 0.65 -1.02
C GLN A 143 -14.29 1.94 -1.82
N ILE A 144 -13.71 1.82 -3.01
CA ILE A 144 -13.63 2.91 -3.97
C ILE A 144 -14.97 3.06 -4.70
N ILE A 145 -15.49 4.27 -4.75
CA ILE A 145 -16.80 4.59 -5.33
C ILE A 145 -16.65 5.24 -6.70
N GLU A 146 -15.70 6.17 -6.83
CA GLU A 146 -15.45 6.92 -8.06
C GLU A 146 -13.97 7.11 -8.30
N VAL A 147 -13.60 7.26 -9.57
CA VAL A 147 -12.27 7.70 -9.99
C VAL A 147 -12.45 8.90 -10.93
N ASN A 148 -11.86 10.04 -10.57
CA ASN A 148 -12.04 11.32 -11.28
C ASN A 148 -13.52 11.68 -11.48
N GLY A 149 -14.36 11.43 -10.47
CA GLY A 149 -15.81 11.67 -10.52
C GLY A 149 -16.59 10.73 -11.43
N ILE A 150 -15.94 9.69 -11.99
CA ILE A 150 -16.62 8.62 -12.74
C ILE A 150 -16.95 7.49 -11.76
N PRO A 151 -18.23 7.11 -11.61
CA PRO A 151 -18.63 6.03 -10.72
C PRO A 151 -18.15 4.66 -11.23
N LEU A 152 -17.72 3.82 -10.31
CA LEU A 152 -17.34 2.43 -10.60
C LEU A 152 -18.55 1.51 -10.45
N SER A 153 -18.73 0.62 -11.41
CA SER A 153 -19.68 -0.50 -11.29
C SER A 153 -19.25 -1.45 -10.16
N SER A 154 -20.20 -2.20 -9.60
CA SER A 154 -19.89 -3.21 -8.56
C SER A 154 -18.85 -4.22 -9.03
N GLN A 155 -18.84 -4.57 -10.32
CA GLN A 155 -17.84 -5.45 -10.90
C GLN A 155 -16.45 -4.81 -10.92
N GLN A 156 -16.32 -3.54 -11.33
CA GLN A 156 -15.04 -2.82 -11.27
C GLN A 156 -14.53 -2.65 -9.84
N GLN A 157 -15.41 -2.37 -8.87
CA GLN A 157 -15.01 -2.29 -7.46
C GLN A 157 -14.43 -3.62 -6.96
N GLU A 158 -15.09 -4.72 -7.30
CA GLU A 158 -14.65 -6.07 -6.94
C GLU A 158 -13.35 -6.47 -7.65
N ASP A 159 -13.25 -6.20 -8.94
CA ASP A 159 -12.05 -6.50 -9.73
C ASP A 159 -10.85 -5.68 -9.24
N PHE A 160 -11.04 -4.40 -8.91
CA PHE A 160 -9.98 -3.58 -8.30
C PHE A 160 -9.51 -4.14 -6.96
N ARG A 161 -10.43 -4.51 -6.06
CA ARG A 161 -10.07 -5.15 -4.77
C ARG A 161 -9.31 -6.47 -4.98
N LYS A 162 -9.66 -7.20 -6.04
CA LYS A 162 -8.98 -8.43 -6.43
C LYS A 162 -7.64 -8.19 -7.16
N GLY A 163 -7.19 -6.94 -7.29
CA GLY A 163 -5.92 -6.60 -7.95
C GLY A 163 -5.96 -6.75 -9.47
N LYS A 164 -7.14 -6.86 -10.07
CA LYS A 164 -7.30 -6.90 -11.52
C LYS A 164 -7.31 -5.48 -12.10
N LEU A 165 -6.93 -5.40 -13.37
CA LEU A 165 -7.03 -4.18 -14.15
C LEU A 165 -8.49 -3.81 -14.38
N ILE A 166 -8.85 -2.58 -14.07
CA ILE A 166 -10.13 -1.99 -14.42
C ILE A 166 -9.92 -0.84 -15.41
N GLU A 167 -10.86 -0.68 -16.34
CA GLU A 167 -10.90 0.40 -17.32
C GLU A 167 -12.20 1.18 -17.18
N LEU A 168 -12.10 2.50 -17.16
CA LEU A 168 -13.24 3.41 -17.09
C LEU A 168 -13.67 3.85 -18.49
N GLN A 169 -14.89 4.40 -18.57
CA GLN A 169 -15.47 4.91 -19.82
C GLN A 169 -14.63 6.00 -20.52
N ASP A 170 -13.79 6.72 -19.79
CA ASP A 170 -12.89 7.74 -20.34
C ASP A 170 -11.49 7.18 -20.71
N GLY A 171 -11.35 5.85 -20.69
CA GLY A 171 -10.10 5.13 -20.94
C GLY A 171 -9.11 5.14 -19.79
N THR A 172 -9.46 5.66 -18.60
CA THR A 172 -8.58 5.52 -17.42
C THR A 172 -8.41 4.05 -17.09
N ARG A 173 -7.17 3.57 -16.96
CA ARG A 173 -6.90 2.21 -16.49
C ARG A 173 -6.13 2.25 -15.17
N LEU A 174 -6.54 1.42 -14.24
CA LEU A 174 -5.93 1.33 -12.91
C LEU A 174 -6.08 -0.07 -12.31
N GLN A 175 -5.20 -0.39 -11.36
CA GLN A 175 -5.24 -1.63 -10.59
C GLN A 175 -4.70 -1.37 -9.18
N HIS A 176 -5.18 -2.14 -8.20
CA HIS A 176 -4.54 -2.20 -6.89
C HIS A 176 -3.14 -2.86 -6.99
N SER A 177 -2.23 -2.50 -6.09
CA SER A 177 -0.91 -3.12 -5.97
C SER A 177 -0.42 -3.08 -4.53
N ALA A 178 -0.27 -4.25 -3.90
CA ALA A 178 0.29 -4.38 -2.55
C ALA A 178 1.81 -4.16 -2.49
N THR A 179 2.48 -4.30 -3.63
CA THR A 179 3.94 -4.05 -3.77
C THR A 179 4.30 -2.57 -3.96
N ASP A 180 3.31 -1.73 -4.26
CA ASP A 180 3.51 -0.30 -4.54
C ASP A 180 3.17 0.55 -3.32
N SER A 181 3.99 1.56 -3.06
CA SER A 181 3.87 2.44 -1.91
C SER A 181 2.57 3.25 -1.89
N GLN A 182 2.01 3.56 -3.07
CA GLN A 182 0.74 4.28 -3.20
C GLN A 182 -0.47 3.32 -3.26
N GLY A 183 -0.25 2.00 -3.29
CA GLY A 183 -1.31 0.99 -3.30
C GLY A 183 -2.05 0.86 -4.63
N ILE A 184 -1.69 1.67 -5.63
CA ILE A 184 -2.40 1.80 -6.90
C ILE A 184 -1.39 2.01 -8.01
N LEU A 185 -1.60 1.34 -9.14
CA LEU A 185 -0.94 1.61 -10.41
C LEU A 185 -1.97 2.13 -11.40
N SER A 186 -1.56 3.03 -12.30
CA SER A 186 -2.45 3.56 -13.33
C SER A 186 -1.69 3.98 -14.57
N ASP A 187 -2.33 3.95 -15.73
CA ASP A 187 -1.80 4.57 -16.94
C ASP A 187 -1.84 6.12 -16.92
N ARG A 188 -2.31 6.70 -15.81
CA ARG A 188 -2.29 8.12 -15.50
C ARG A 188 -1.48 8.37 -14.23
N LYS A 189 -0.66 9.42 -14.23
CA LYS A 189 0.08 9.85 -13.02
C LYS A 189 -0.84 10.42 -11.94
N ARG A 190 -2.00 10.98 -12.35
CA ARG A 190 -2.91 11.71 -11.46
C ARG A 190 -4.30 11.12 -11.50
N LEU A 191 -4.83 10.84 -10.31
CA LEU A 191 -6.19 10.36 -10.09
C LEU A 191 -6.75 10.98 -8.81
N ILE A 192 -8.07 11.12 -8.75
CA ILE A 192 -8.82 11.42 -7.54
C ILE A 192 -9.75 10.24 -7.29
N LEU A 193 -9.63 9.59 -6.14
CA LEU A 193 -10.51 8.50 -5.74
C LEU A 193 -11.49 9.00 -4.69
N SER A 194 -12.77 8.71 -4.89
CA SER A 194 -13.79 8.81 -3.84
C SER A 194 -13.85 7.47 -3.12
N VAL A 195 -13.69 7.44 -1.80
CA VAL A 195 -13.70 6.23 -0.96
C VAL A 195 -14.71 6.35 0.16
N LEU A 196 -15.41 5.25 0.47
CA LEU A 196 -16.31 5.19 1.62
C LEU A 196 -15.52 4.74 2.86
N ILE A 197 -15.53 5.56 3.91
CA ILE A 197 -14.78 5.37 5.15
C ILE A 197 -15.72 5.74 6.31
N ASP A 198 -15.99 4.84 7.26
CA ASP A 198 -16.87 5.09 8.43
C ASP A 198 -18.27 5.58 8.07
N GLY A 199 -18.78 5.21 6.89
CA GLY A 199 -20.06 5.70 6.37
C GLY A 199 -20.01 7.13 5.81
N GLY A 200 -18.83 7.77 5.79
CA GLY A 200 -18.57 9.05 5.15
C GLY A 200 -17.79 8.93 3.84
N LEU A 201 -18.01 9.86 2.91
CA LEU A 201 -17.27 9.92 1.65
C LEU A 201 -16.00 10.76 1.81
N SER A 202 -14.85 10.15 1.59
CA SER A 202 -13.52 10.78 1.60
C SER A 202 -12.90 10.80 0.20
N TYR A 203 -11.94 11.69 -0.03
CA TYR A 203 -11.27 11.85 -1.32
C TYR A 203 -9.75 11.68 -1.18
N LEU A 204 -9.16 10.84 -2.03
CA LEU A 204 -7.72 10.62 -2.12
C LEU A 204 -7.19 11.20 -3.43
N ILE A 205 -6.25 12.13 -3.34
CA ILE A 205 -5.66 12.80 -4.51
C ILE A 205 -4.25 12.26 -4.74
N PHE A 206 -4.06 11.56 -5.86
CA PHE A 206 -2.77 11.05 -6.30
C PHE A 206 -2.17 11.96 -7.38
N ARG A 207 -0.85 12.15 -7.34
CA ARG A 207 -0.14 13.07 -8.24
C ARG A 207 0.98 12.44 -9.06
N GLU A 208 1.55 11.34 -8.59
CA GLU A 208 2.73 10.69 -9.19
C GLU A 208 2.59 9.16 -9.09
N LEU A 209 1.43 8.63 -9.51
CA LEU A 209 1.22 7.17 -9.57
C LEU A 209 2.22 6.53 -10.51
N LYS A 210 2.67 5.32 -10.17
CA LYS A 210 3.46 4.50 -11.10
C LYS A 210 2.59 3.90 -12.19
N ASN A 211 3.20 3.65 -13.35
CA ASN A 211 2.53 3.03 -14.49
C ASN A 211 2.11 1.58 -14.18
N LEU A 212 1.16 1.06 -14.95
CA LEU A 212 0.73 -0.34 -14.87
C LEU A 212 1.90 -1.28 -15.22
N ARG A 213 1.94 -2.46 -14.57
CA ARG A 213 3.08 -3.40 -14.66
C ARG A 213 3.44 -3.83 -16.09
N ASP A 214 2.42 -3.99 -16.95
CA ASP A 214 2.59 -4.47 -18.33
C ASP A 214 2.33 -3.39 -19.38
N ASN A 215 2.13 -2.14 -18.97
CA ASN A 215 1.89 -1.07 -19.92
C ASN A 215 3.21 -0.62 -20.55
N ARG A 216 3.34 -0.91 -21.85
CA ARG A 216 4.50 -0.52 -22.66
C ARG A 216 4.41 0.90 -23.22
N HIS A 217 3.27 1.57 -23.02
CA HIS A 217 3.07 2.94 -23.46
C HIS A 217 3.47 3.92 -22.37
N ASP A 218 3.86 5.13 -22.79
CA ASP A 218 4.12 6.23 -21.88
C ASP A 218 2.90 6.52 -21.01
N GLN A 219 3.16 6.72 -19.72
CA GLN A 219 2.13 7.08 -18.77
C GLN A 219 1.70 8.52 -18.99
N SER A 220 0.39 8.74 -19.12
CA SER A 220 -0.14 10.09 -19.31
C SER A 220 -0.06 10.92 -18.01
N GLU A 221 0.02 12.25 -18.13
CA GLU A 221 0.03 13.16 -16.98
C GLU A 221 -1.29 13.13 -16.17
N GLY A 222 -2.35 12.53 -16.68
CA GLY A 222 -3.62 12.39 -15.96
C GLY A 222 -4.43 13.68 -15.76
N LEU A 223 -4.07 14.78 -16.43
CA LEU A 223 -4.79 16.06 -16.38
C LEU A 223 -6.03 16.07 -17.29
N THR A 224 -6.87 15.04 -17.17
CA THR A 224 -8.08 14.91 -18.01
C THR A 224 -9.17 15.90 -17.60
N LYS A 225 -10.15 16.10 -18.48
CA LYS A 225 -11.32 16.95 -18.20
C LYS A 225 -11.96 16.55 -16.86
N ASN A 226 -12.25 15.25 -16.70
CA ASN A 226 -12.87 14.72 -15.49
C ASN A 226 -12.03 14.92 -14.23
N TYR A 227 -10.70 14.74 -14.32
CA TYR A 227 -9.79 15.02 -13.21
C TYR A 227 -9.85 16.49 -12.80
N ASN A 228 -9.71 17.41 -13.76
CA ASN A 228 -9.69 18.85 -13.50
C ASN A 228 -11.04 19.36 -12.96
N GLU A 229 -12.16 18.89 -13.52
CA GLU A 229 -13.51 19.24 -13.05
C GLU A 229 -13.76 18.73 -11.63
N THR A 230 -13.37 17.49 -11.34
CA THR A 230 -13.45 16.91 -9.99
C THR A 230 -12.60 17.70 -9.00
N LEU A 231 -11.36 18.01 -9.37
CA LEU A 231 -10.45 18.81 -8.53
C LEU A 231 -11.03 20.20 -8.25
N ALA A 232 -11.55 20.89 -9.27
CA ALA A 232 -12.18 22.19 -9.13
C ALA A 232 -13.40 22.14 -8.20
N LYS A 233 -14.26 21.11 -8.35
CA LYS A 233 -15.40 20.87 -7.44
C LYS A 233 -14.94 20.72 -6.00
N LEU A 234 -13.91 19.92 -5.74
CA LEU A 234 -13.38 19.71 -4.39
C LEU A 234 -12.83 21.00 -3.77
N ILE A 235 -12.15 21.83 -4.57
CA ILE A 235 -11.65 23.14 -4.13
C ILE A 235 -12.81 24.10 -3.81
N LEU A 236 -13.82 24.17 -4.69
CA LEU A 236 -14.97 25.08 -4.53
C LEU A 236 -15.87 24.74 -3.35
N GLU A 237 -16.02 23.46 -3.03
CA GLU A 237 -16.88 23.02 -1.93
C GLU A 237 -16.31 23.38 -0.55
N ASN A 238 -15.16 24.08 -0.45
CA ASN A 238 -14.47 24.37 0.82
C ASN A 238 -14.48 23.16 1.75
N LYS A 239 -14.31 21.96 1.18
CA LYS A 239 -13.94 20.80 1.97
C LYS A 239 -12.56 21.16 2.50
N GLU A 240 -12.46 21.83 3.64
CA GLU A 240 -11.21 22.34 4.23
C GLU A 240 -10.20 21.22 4.51
N ASN A 241 -10.61 19.96 4.31
CA ASN A 241 -9.78 18.77 4.15
C ASN A 241 -9.47 18.41 2.69
N VAL A 242 -9.34 19.37 1.75
CA VAL A 242 -8.44 19.24 0.58
C VAL A 242 -7.01 19.50 1.08
N ASP A 243 -6.67 18.87 2.20
CA ASP A 243 -5.30 18.79 2.64
C ASP A 243 -4.62 17.78 1.69
N LYS A 244 -3.36 18.03 1.36
CA LYS A 244 -2.59 17.15 0.49
C LYS A 244 -2.64 15.74 1.10
N GLN A 245 -3.35 14.83 0.43
CA GLN A 245 -3.56 13.45 0.88
C GLN A 245 -4.20 13.37 2.27
N THR A 246 -5.52 13.64 2.34
CA THR A 246 -6.32 13.36 3.53
C THR A 246 -6.03 11.94 4.01
N THR A 247 -5.53 11.90 5.23
CA THR A 247 -4.73 10.85 5.83
C THR A 247 -5.50 9.57 6.07
N VAL A 248 -5.05 8.49 5.45
CA VAL A 248 -4.57 7.22 6.05
C VAL A 248 -4.91 6.88 7.52
N LYS A 249 -4.93 7.85 8.43
CA LYS A 249 -5.26 7.68 9.85
C LYS A 249 -6.67 7.08 10.04
N ASP A 250 -7.63 7.50 9.22
CA ASP A 250 -9.02 7.02 9.30
C ASP A 250 -9.18 5.61 8.69
N TYR A 251 -8.25 5.19 7.84
CA TYR A 251 -8.20 3.82 7.30
C TYR A 251 -7.80 2.79 8.38
N HIS A 252 -7.00 3.19 9.37
CA HIS A 252 -6.50 2.28 10.41
C HIS A 252 -7.43 2.15 11.61
N ALA A 253 -8.16 3.21 11.97
CA ALA A 253 -9.13 3.14 13.07
C ALA A 253 -10.24 2.09 12.84
N GLN A 254 -10.61 1.81 11.58
CA GLN A 254 -11.62 0.80 11.22
C GLN A 254 -11.08 -0.63 11.10
N MET A 255 -9.80 -0.83 10.79
CA MET A 255 -9.20 -2.16 10.87
C MET A 255 -9.11 -2.69 12.31
N ASN A 256 -9.25 -1.81 13.30
CA ASN A 256 -8.96 -2.08 14.70
C ASN A 256 -10.14 -2.64 15.52
N ASN A 257 -11.33 -2.80 14.93
CA ASN A 257 -12.51 -3.35 15.65
C ASN A 257 -12.93 -4.76 15.19
N SER A 258 -12.12 -5.45 14.39
CA SER A 258 -12.45 -6.82 13.95
C SER A 258 -11.20 -7.68 13.72
N THR A 259 -10.51 -8.01 14.82
CA THR A 259 -9.66 -9.21 14.99
C THR A 259 -8.40 -9.33 14.05
N PRO A 260 -7.43 -10.21 14.33
CA PRO A 260 -5.99 -9.94 14.16
C PRO A 260 -5.57 -9.70 12.71
N SER A 261 -4.64 -8.77 12.50
CA SER A 261 -3.79 -8.86 11.31
C SER A 261 -2.80 -10.01 11.53
N ASP A 262 -2.93 -11.08 10.75
CA ASP A 262 -1.86 -12.04 10.55
C ASP A 262 -1.11 -11.59 9.28
N SER A 263 -0.14 -10.69 9.42
CA SER A 263 0.89 -10.57 8.39
C SER A 263 1.84 -11.75 8.62
N TYR A 264 1.74 -12.78 7.79
CA TYR A 264 2.42 -14.05 7.96
C TYR A 264 3.94 -13.88 7.82
N ARG A 265 4.61 -13.82 8.98
CA ARG A 265 6.06 -14.01 9.11
C ARG A 265 6.36 -15.47 8.79
N TYR A 266 7.05 -15.75 7.67
CA TYR A 266 7.76 -17.02 7.58
C TYR A 266 9.04 -16.89 8.41
N PRO A 267 9.24 -17.74 9.43
CA PRO A 267 10.57 -17.86 10.00
C PRO A 267 11.48 -18.41 8.91
N SER A 268 12.48 -17.62 8.52
CA SER A 268 13.63 -18.13 7.79
C SER A 268 14.24 -19.25 8.63
N ARG A 269 14.23 -20.48 8.11
CA ARG A 269 15.11 -21.55 8.57
C ARG A 269 16.24 -21.69 7.57
#